data_AF-A0A958CTB1-F1
#
_entry.id   AF-A0A958CTB1-F1
#
_cell.length_a   1.000
_cell.length_b   1.000
_cell.length_c   1.000
_cell.angle_alpha   90.00
_cell.angle_beta   90.00
_cell.angle_gamma   90.00
#
_symmetry.space_group_name_H-M   'P 1'
#
loop_
_entity.id
_entity.type
_entity.pdbx_description
1 polymer ?
#
loop_
_entity_poly.entity_id
_entity_poly.type
_entity_poly.pdbx_seq_one_letter_code
_entity_poly.pdbx_strand_id
1 'polypeptide(L)'
;MAYLAAIPTVVFFSYAPFVSHDLFPGLLLLLMLFSADVFHRRPSVILWISLVLLGALAALVKQTYALIWVSLLLANALLVLLEPRERRHWKWLAALAAGAASSGIITWLIYSIVLGAGFPDVPMLLRPWHQTQEFVHWFQREGSIGEIIYQWVYLRNLSAYGVCAMALVIPGLVLSWRNGNRLQRCTVLVWLLLAIAMQQLHFKEVRYLSYLAPLTAVLLVPVMTALWRWRALYRVLIMALLLVDLSAASTEAARIANPFYRSQVSDFLRALPPASQFTGKIVMTERLSFVSPERSAFFGDRYHRITNIIDDQIRLLYGYRADQVIRFRDREALAAEQFEPGDVLIFVNDVAARVPPIAADNRTTLQDHFAQLLGTAERIRLLREGDRYRVSGASAQPLMLLRANGSDAQPIVFTEFVEPSQLRDLALDDGHSQSLELIAFRIHAYCNITGCQTFP
;
A
#
# COMPACT_ATOMS: atom_id res chain seq x y z
N MET A 1 -26.98 -12.91 -1.59
CA MET A 1 -26.06 -14.02 -1.30
C MET A 1 -24.75 -13.91 -2.08
N ALA A 2 -24.75 -13.93 -3.42
CA ALA A 2 -23.51 -13.87 -4.20
C ALA A 2 -22.62 -12.66 -3.86
N TYR A 3 -23.22 -11.47 -3.73
CA TYR A 3 -22.51 -10.26 -3.27
C TYR A 3 -21.94 -10.40 -1.85
N LEU A 4 -22.67 -11.02 -0.93
CA LEU A 4 -22.20 -11.25 0.45
C LEU A 4 -21.05 -12.25 0.51
N ALA A 5 -21.01 -13.22 -0.41
CA ALA A 5 -19.93 -14.19 -0.47
C ALA A 5 -18.65 -13.59 -1.08
N ALA A 6 -18.79 -12.68 -2.06
CA ALA A 6 -17.65 -12.20 -2.85
C ALA A 6 -17.06 -10.87 -2.37
N ILE A 7 -17.84 -9.98 -1.74
CA ILE A 7 -17.39 -8.61 -1.41
C ILE A 7 -16.91 -8.45 0.04
N PRO A 8 -17.75 -8.64 1.08
CA PRO A 8 -17.36 -8.40 2.47
C PRO A 8 -16.53 -9.57 3.02
N THR A 9 -15.36 -9.79 2.42
CA THR A 9 -14.43 -10.88 2.72
C THR A 9 -13.38 -10.43 3.75
N VAL A 10 -12.54 -11.36 4.21
CA VAL A 10 -11.44 -11.01 5.12
C VAL A 10 -10.49 -9.99 4.48
N VAL A 11 -10.19 -10.14 3.18
CA VAL A 11 -9.34 -9.18 2.44
C VAL A 11 -9.96 -7.79 2.44
N PHE A 12 -11.28 -7.68 2.24
CA PHE A 12 -11.97 -6.39 2.24
C PHE A 12 -11.74 -5.62 3.56
N PHE A 13 -11.91 -6.29 4.71
CA PHE A 13 -11.74 -5.63 6.00
C PHE A 13 -10.26 -5.46 6.40
N SER A 14 -9.39 -6.37 5.98
CA SER A 14 -7.94 -6.28 6.25
C SER A 14 -7.29 -5.06 5.58
N TYR A 15 -7.86 -4.60 4.48
CA TYR A 15 -7.42 -3.41 3.74
C TYR A 15 -8.50 -2.33 3.70
N ALA A 16 -9.43 -2.31 4.67
CA ALA A 16 -10.55 -1.35 4.73
C ALA A 16 -10.15 0.13 4.47
N PRO A 17 -9.01 0.64 4.97
CA PRO A 17 -8.56 2.00 4.65
C PRO A 17 -8.30 2.26 3.15
N PHE A 18 -8.09 1.20 2.37
CA PHE A 18 -7.76 1.21 0.95
C PHE A 18 -8.86 0.61 0.05
N VAL A 19 -9.99 0.19 0.63
CA VAL A 19 -11.08 -0.50 -0.09
C VAL A 19 -11.63 0.32 -1.26
N SER A 20 -11.62 1.65 -1.16
CA SER A 20 -12.03 2.55 -2.25
C SER A 20 -11.16 2.39 -3.49
N HIS A 21 -9.89 2.02 -3.36
CA HIS A 21 -8.96 1.92 -4.50
C HIS A 21 -8.90 0.54 -5.15
N ASP A 22 -9.29 -0.51 -4.42
CA ASP A 22 -9.25 -1.89 -4.94
C ASP A 22 -10.63 -2.42 -5.35
N LEU A 23 -11.73 -2.06 -4.67
CA LEU A 23 -13.07 -2.52 -5.06
C LEU A 23 -13.69 -1.65 -6.17
N PHE A 24 -13.45 -0.33 -6.12
CA PHE A 24 -14.02 0.61 -7.11
C PHE A 24 -13.63 0.28 -8.56
N PRO A 25 -12.37 -0.06 -8.90
CA PRO A 25 -12.02 -0.54 -10.24
C PRO A 25 -12.81 -1.77 -10.67
N GLY A 26 -13.18 -2.65 -9.73
CA GLY A 26 -14.04 -3.78 -10.00
C GLY A 26 -15.46 -3.38 -10.40
N LEU A 27 -16.00 -2.33 -9.79
CA LEU A 27 -17.28 -1.75 -10.17
C LEU A 27 -17.20 -1.07 -11.54
N LEU A 28 -16.11 -0.33 -11.80
CA LEU A 28 -15.85 0.26 -13.13
C LEU A 28 -15.76 -0.83 -14.20
N LEU A 29 -15.03 -1.91 -13.94
CA LEU A 29 -14.92 -3.07 -14.83
C LEU A 29 -16.29 -3.70 -15.12
N LEU A 30 -17.10 -3.89 -14.08
CA LEU A 30 -18.45 -4.44 -14.25
C LEU A 30 -19.32 -3.50 -15.09
N LEU A 31 -19.28 -2.20 -14.84
CA LEU A 31 -20.01 -1.20 -15.63
C LEU A 31 -19.51 -1.15 -17.08
N MET A 32 -18.20 -1.26 -17.31
CA MET A 32 -17.63 -1.35 -18.66
C MET A 32 -18.12 -2.61 -19.40
N LEU A 33 -18.20 -3.76 -18.73
CA LEU A 33 -18.75 -5.00 -19.30
C LEU A 33 -20.21 -4.82 -19.72
N PHE A 34 -21.05 -4.26 -18.85
CA PHE A 34 -22.45 -3.96 -19.17
C PHE A 34 -22.57 -2.96 -20.32
N SER A 35 -21.84 -1.84 -20.26
CA SER A 35 -21.87 -0.80 -21.29
C SER A 35 -21.35 -1.30 -22.64
N ALA A 36 -20.33 -2.16 -22.66
CA ALA A 36 -19.81 -2.77 -23.88
C ALA A 36 -20.83 -3.74 -24.50
N ASP A 37 -21.53 -4.53 -23.68
CA ASP A 37 -22.59 -5.42 -24.16
C ASP A 37 -23.83 -4.66 -24.65
N VAL A 38 -24.20 -3.56 -24.01
CA VAL A 38 -25.26 -2.66 -24.51
C VAL A 38 -24.82 -1.96 -25.78
N PHE A 39 -23.59 -1.44 -25.85
CA PHE A 39 -23.03 -0.79 -27.03
C PHE A 39 -23.00 -1.74 -28.24
N HIS A 40 -22.66 -3.00 -28.01
CA HIS A 40 -22.67 -4.01 -29.05
C HIS A 40 -24.07 -4.23 -29.66
N ARG A 41 -25.11 -4.17 -28.82
CA ARG A 41 -26.52 -4.35 -29.24
C ARG A 41 -27.13 -3.07 -29.80
N ARG A 42 -26.75 -1.91 -29.27
CA ARG A 42 -27.28 -0.58 -29.58
C ARG A 42 -26.13 0.45 -29.57
N PRO A 43 -25.35 0.52 -30.65
CA PRO A 43 -24.22 1.44 -30.75
C PRO A 43 -24.70 2.88 -30.59
N SER A 44 -24.06 3.61 -29.68
CA SER A 44 -24.36 5.01 -29.40
C SER A 44 -23.07 5.73 -29.05
N VAL A 45 -22.93 6.97 -29.53
CA VAL A 45 -21.79 7.84 -29.20
C VAL A 45 -21.71 8.07 -27.70
N ILE A 46 -22.85 8.21 -27.00
CA ILE A 46 -22.90 8.42 -25.54
C ILE A 46 -22.32 7.21 -24.80
N LEU A 47 -22.70 5.99 -25.20
CA LEU A 47 -22.17 4.77 -24.61
C LEU A 47 -20.67 4.60 -24.91
N TRP A 48 -20.24 4.97 -26.12
CA TRP A 48 -18.83 4.94 -26.50
C TRP A 48 -18.00 5.92 -25.66
N ILE A 49 -18.44 7.18 -25.51
CA ILE A 49 -17.81 8.16 -24.64
C ILE A 49 -17.78 7.68 -23.19
N SER A 50 -18.88 7.10 -22.70
CA SER A 50 -18.93 6.54 -21.35
C SER A 50 -17.88 5.45 -21.15
N LEU A 51 -17.73 4.52 -22.11
CA LEU A 51 -16.69 3.49 -22.07
C LEU A 51 -15.28 4.08 -22.06
N VAL A 52 -15.03 5.12 -22.86
CA VAL A 52 -13.75 5.83 -22.89
C VAL A 52 -13.44 6.44 -21.53
N LEU A 53 -14.40 7.14 -20.92
CA LEU A 53 -14.23 7.78 -19.62
C LEU A 53 -14.05 6.76 -18.49
N LEU A 54 -14.84 5.69 -18.48
CA LEU A 54 -14.71 4.61 -17.48
C LEU A 54 -13.36 3.92 -17.56
N GLY A 55 -12.88 3.64 -18.77
CA GLY A 55 -11.58 3.04 -18.98
C GLY A 55 -10.42 3.95 -18.59
N ALA A 56 -10.54 5.25 -18.88
CA ALA A 56 -9.56 6.24 -18.45
C ALA A 56 -9.52 6.36 -16.92
N LEU A 57 -10.70 6.43 -16.29
CA LEU A 57 -10.85 6.49 -14.84
C LEU A 57 -10.25 5.26 -14.15
N ALA A 58 -10.51 4.06 -14.66
CA ALA A 58 -9.95 2.83 -14.11
C ALA A 58 -8.42 2.86 -14.12
N ALA A 59 -7.81 3.24 -15.24
CA ALA A 59 -6.36 3.34 -15.37
C ALA A 59 -5.75 4.49 -14.55
N LEU A 60 -6.51 5.56 -14.28
CA LEU A 60 -6.09 6.66 -13.39
C LEU A 60 -6.11 6.27 -11.91
N VAL A 61 -7.02 5.37 -11.49
CA VAL A 61 -6.98 4.81 -10.13
C VAL A 61 -5.68 4.05 -9.92
N LYS A 62 -5.29 3.20 -10.88
CA LYS A 62 -4.00 2.52 -10.91
C LYS A 62 -3.67 2.08 -12.33
N GLN A 63 -2.44 2.32 -12.76
CA GLN A 63 -1.98 2.00 -14.13
C GLN A 63 -2.20 0.53 -14.51
N THR A 64 -2.06 -0.41 -13.57
CA THR A 64 -2.31 -1.85 -13.80
C THR A 64 -3.74 -2.15 -14.25
N TYR A 65 -4.71 -1.29 -13.94
CA TYR A 65 -6.10 -1.45 -14.39
C TYR A 65 -6.30 -1.12 -15.86
N ALA A 66 -5.28 -0.65 -16.58
CA ALA A 66 -5.29 -0.65 -18.05
C ALA A 66 -5.51 -2.06 -18.64
N LEU A 67 -5.15 -3.12 -17.90
CA LEU A 67 -5.44 -4.51 -18.26
C LEU A 67 -6.94 -4.81 -18.42
N ILE A 68 -7.83 -4.00 -17.85
CA ILE A 68 -9.29 -4.11 -18.04
C ILE A 68 -9.63 -3.96 -19.52
N TRP A 69 -9.11 -2.93 -20.19
CA TRP A 69 -9.36 -2.72 -21.62
C TRP A 69 -8.80 -3.85 -22.46
N VAL A 70 -7.57 -4.28 -22.18
CA VAL A 70 -6.92 -5.39 -22.89
C VAL A 70 -7.77 -6.67 -22.77
N SER A 71 -8.20 -7.00 -21.56
CA SER A 71 -9.01 -8.20 -21.30
C SER A 71 -10.39 -8.11 -21.95
N LEU A 72 -11.03 -6.93 -21.90
CA LEU A 72 -12.33 -6.69 -22.52
C LEU A 72 -12.25 -6.83 -24.05
N LEU A 73 -11.23 -6.27 -24.69
CA LEU A 73 -11.01 -6.38 -26.14
C LEU A 73 -10.75 -7.81 -26.55
N LEU A 74 -9.84 -8.51 -25.86
CA LEU A 74 -9.54 -9.92 -26.12
C LEU A 74 -10.77 -10.81 -25.94
N ALA A 75 -11.55 -10.61 -24.88
CA ALA A 75 -12.79 -11.35 -24.66
C ALA A 75 -13.81 -11.13 -25.79
N ASN A 76 -14.02 -9.89 -26.23
CA ASN A 76 -14.91 -9.59 -27.34
C ASN A 76 -14.38 -10.16 -28.67
N ALA A 77 -13.07 -10.09 -28.93
CA ALA A 77 -12.46 -10.70 -30.11
C ALA A 77 -12.65 -12.22 -30.13
N LEU A 78 -12.44 -12.89 -29.00
CA LEU A 78 -12.67 -14.33 -28.88
C LEU A 78 -14.14 -14.69 -29.12
N LEU A 79 -15.09 -13.95 -28.57
CA LEU A 79 -16.52 -14.20 -28.84
C LEU A 79 -16.87 -14.00 -30.32
N VAL A 80 -16.33 -12.97 -30.98
CA VAL A 80 -16.50 -12.74 -32.42
C VAL A 80 -15.95 -13.92 -33.25
N LEU A 81 -14.83 -14.52 -32.83
CA LEU A 81 -14.22 -15.67 -33.51
C LEU A 81 -15.01 -16.97 -33.30
N LEU A 82 -15.38 -17.24 -32.04
CA LEU A 82 -16.00 -18.48 -31.59
C LEU A 82 -17.50 -18.58 -31.93
N GLU A 83 -18.21 -17.45 -31.99
CA GLU A 83 -19.65 -17.43 -32.23
C GLU A 83 -19.96 -16.87 -33.63
N PRO A 84 -20.45 -17.69 -34.59
CA PRO A 84 -20.72 -17.24 -35.96
C PRO A 84 -21.68 -16.05 -36.05
N ARG A 85 -22.62 -15.93 -35.10
CA ARG A 85 -23.57 -14.82 -35.00
C ARG A 85 -22.88 -13.48 -34.71
N GLU A 86 -21.76 -13.51 -34.00
CA GLU A 86 -21.01 -12.33 -33.55
C GLU A 86 -20.08 -11.78 -34.64
N ARG A 87 -19.72 -12.57 -35.66
CA ARG A 87 -18.80 -12.18 -36.75
C ARG A 87 -19.21 -10.92 -37.51
N ARG A 88 -20.52 -10.66 -37.61
CA ARG A 88 -21.06 -9.48 -38.29
C ARG A 88 -20.74 -8.16 -37.55
N HIS A 89 -20.29 -8.25 -36.31
CA HIS A 89 -20.08 -7.11 -35.42
C HIS A 89 -18.61 -6.67 -35.27
N TRP A 90 -17.72 -7.07 -36.18
CA TRP A 90 -16.30 -6.70 -36.15
C TRP A 90 -16.08 -5.18 -36.11
N LYS A 91 -16.97 -4.39 -36.73
CA LYS A 91 -16.91 -2.92 -36.69
C LYS A 91 -17.02 -2.37 -35.26
N TRP A 92 -17.81 -3.03 -34.41
CA TRP A 92 -17.95 -2.64 -33.00
C TRP A 92 -16.72 -3.03 -32.18
N LEU A 93 -16.04 -4.11 -32.52
CA LEU A 93 -14.73 -4.42 -31.95
C LEU A 93 -13.70 -3.34 -32.30
N ALA A 94 -13.68 -2.88 -33.55
CA ALA A 94 -12.83 -1.76 -33.97
C ALA A 94 -13.18 -0.46 -33.21
N ALA A 95 -14.47 -0.17 -33.02
CA ALA A 95 -14.91 0.97 -32.22
C ALA A 95 -14.50 0.86 -30.74
N LEU A 96 -14.58 -0.33 -30.14
CA LEU A 96 -14.07 -0.58 -28.78
C LEU A 96 -12.56 -0.40 -28.70
N ALA A 97 -11.80 -0.85 -29.71
CA ALA A 97 -10.35 -0.66 -29.77
C ALA A 97 -9.98 0.83 -29.87
N ALA A 98 -10.70 1.61 -30.69
CA ALA A 98 -10.55 3.06 -30.74
C ALA A 98 -10.90 3.72 -29.39
N GLY A 99 -11.90 3.19 -28.68
CA GLY A 99 -12.24 3.62 -27.32
C GLY A 99 -11.10 3.37 -26.33
N ALA A 100 -10.51 2.17 -26.35
CA ALA A 100 -9.35 1.84 -25.53
C ALA A 100 -8.13 2.74 -25.79
N ALA A 101 -7.83 3.00 -27.07
CA ALA A 101 -6.76 3.92 -27.45
C ALA A 101 -7.04 5.36 -26.94
N SER A 102 -8.29 5.82 -27.07
CA SER A 102 -8.72 7.13 -26.57
C SER A 102 -8.58 7.22 -25.04
N SER A 103 -8.99 6.20 -24.29
CA SER A 103 -8.77 6.12 -22.84
C SER A 103 -7.29 6.21 -22.50
N GLY A 104 -6.45 5.44 -23.21
CA GLY A 104 -5.00 5.43 -23.00
C GLY A 104 -4.37 6.81 -23.21
N ILE A 105 -4.74 7.52 -24.28
CA ILE A 105 -4.28 8.89 -24.54
C ILE A 105 -4.69 9.83 -23.42
N ILE A 106 -5.96 9.81 -23.01
CA ILE A 106 -6.48 10.66 -21.93
C ILE A 106 -5.72 10.40 -20.63
N THR A 107 -5.61 9.14 -20.22
CA THR A 107 -4.88 8.74 -19.00
C THR A 107 -3.41 9.16 -19.06
N TRP A 108 -2.74 8.94 -20.20
CA TRP A 108 -1.34 9.30 -20.38
C TRP A 108 -1.10 10.80 -20.26
N LEU A 109 -1.95 11.62 -20.90
CA LEU A 109 -1.88 13.08 -20.83
C LEU A 109 -2.11 13.57 -19.39
N ILE A 110 -3.11 13.03 -18.69
CA ILE A 110 -3.39 13.40 -17.30
C ILE A 110 -2.19 13.06 -16.40
N TYR A 111 -1.64 11.85 -16.48
CA TYR A 111 -0.42 11.51 -15.73
C TYR A 111 0.74 12.44 -16.09
N SER A 112 0.95 12.72 -17.38
CA SER A 112 2.01 13.60 -17.85
C SER A 112 1.92 15.02 -17.27
N ILE A 113 0.71 15.54 -17.10
CA ILE A 113 0.45 16.84 -16.48
C ILE A 113 0.69 16.78 -14.97
N VAL A 114 0.06 15.82 -14.28
CA VAL A 114 0.12 15.70 -12.81
C VAL A 114 1.56 15.44 -12.33
N LEU A 115 2.33 14.67 -13.08
CA LEU A 115 3.72 14.34 -12.75
C LEU A 115 4.71 15.50 -13.00
N GLY A 116 4.25 16.65 -13.50
CA GLY A 116 5.12 17.78 -13.81
C GLY A 116 5.88 18.34 -12.62
N ALA A 117 5.29 18.30 -11.42
CA ALA A 117 5.98 18.74 -10.21
C ALA A 117 7.04 17.74 -9.74
N GLY A 118 6.82 16.44 -9.94
CA GLY A 118 7.77 15.39 -9.52
C GLY A 118 8.92 15.18 -10.51
N PHE A 119 8.73 15.53 -11.78
CA PHE A 119 9.71 15.34 -12.85
C PHE A 119 9.79 16.61 -13.73
N PRO A 120 10.28 17.74 -13.19
CA PRO A 120 10.29 19.02 -13.90
C PRO A 120 11.19 18.97 -15.15
N ASP A 121 12.32 18.27 -15.05
CA ASP A 121 13.34 18.19 -16.11
C ASP A 121 13.00 17.15 -17.20
N VAL A 122 11.97 16.32 -16.99
CA VAL A 122 11.56 15.30 -17.95
C VAL A 122 10.50 15.87 -18.90
N PRO A 123 10.65 15.71 -20.23
CA PRO A 123 9.64 16.13 -21.21
C PRO A 123 8.26 15.58 -20.86
N MET A 124 7.22 16.42 -20.97
CA MET A 124 5.88 16.13 -20.46
C MET A 124 5.39 14.71 -20.78
N LEU A 125 5.44 14.31 -22.05
CA LEU A 125 4.93 13.02 -22.52
C LEU A 125 5.76 11.80 -22.06
N LEU A 126 6.97 12.00 -21.55
CA LEU A 126 7.84 10.92 -21.06
C LEU A 126 7.73 10.71 -19.55
N ARG A 127 7.08 11.62 -18.82
CA ARG A 127 6.98 11.56 -17.36
C ARG A 127 6.31 10.28 -16.84
N PRO A 128 5.22 9.74 -17.42
CA PRO A 128 4.62 8.50 -16.92
C PRO A 128 5.55 7.29 -17.09
N TRP A 129 6.32 7.26 -18.19
CA TRP A 129 7.34 6.24 -18.41
C TRP A 129 8.46 6.34 -17.36
N HIS A 130 8.98 7.55 -17.13
CA HIS A 130 10.02 7.80 -16.13
C HIS A 130 9.56 7.42 -14.71
N GLN A 131 8.32 7.74 -14.34
CA GLN A 131 7.73 7.29 -13.08
C GLN A 131 7.75 5.77 -12.92
N THR A 132 7.43 5.03 -14.00
CA THR A 132 7.45 3.56 -13.99
C THR A 132 8.87 3.03 -13.81
N GLN A 133 9.85 3.64 -14.48
CA GLN A 133 11.27 3.27 -14.34
C GLN A 133 11.79 3.52 -12.93
N GLU A 134 11.52 4.69 -12.35
CA GLU A 134 11.91 5.03 -10.98
C GLU A 134 11.27 4.06 -9.97
N PHE A 135 9.99 3.72 -10.15
CA PHE A 135 9.31 2.74 -9.31
C PHE A 135 9.97 1.36 -9.37
N VAL A 136 10.29 0.88 -10.58
CA VAL A 136 10.97 -0.41 -10.76
C VAL A 136 12.38 -0.38 -10.19
N HIS A 137 13.15 0.66 -10.47
CA HIS A 137 14.50 0.83 -9.96
C HIS A 137 14.51 0.86 -8.43
N TRP A 138 13.52 1.52 -7.82
CA TRP A 138 13.41 1.60 -6.38
C TRP A 138 13.27 0.21 -5.73
N PHE A 139 12.43 -0.67 -6.28
CA PHE A 139 12.32 -2.05 -5.79
C PHE A 139 13.54 -2.91 -6.11
N GLN A 140 14.19 -2.68 -7.26
CA GLN A 140 15.38 -3.43 -7.67
C GLN A 140 16.59 -3.20 -6.74
N ARG A 141 16.62 -2.09 -5.98
CA ARG A 141 17.65 -1.86 -4.95
C ARG A 141 17.60 -2.88 -3.81
N GLU A 142 16.44 -3.47 -3.57
CA GLU A 142 16.24 -4.46 -2.50
C GLU A 142 16.49 -5.91 -2.99
N GLY A 143 16.59 -6.12 -4.30
CA GLY A 143 16.72 -7.43 -4.94
C GLY A 143 15.82 -7.55 -6.18
N SER A 144 15.85 -8.70 -6.85
CA SER A 144 14.96 -8.92 -8.00
C SER A 144 13.49 -8.94 -7.52
N ILE A 145 12.58 -8.29 -8.25
CA ILE A 145 11.17 -8.18 -7.82
C ILE A 145 10.54 -9.57 -7.59
N GLY A 146 10.92 -10.55 -8.40
CA GLY A 146 10.48 -11.94 -8.28
C GLY A 146 10.97 -12.65 -7.02
N GLU A 147 12.13 -12.23 -6.49
CA GLU A 147 12.72 -12.76 -5.26
C GLU A 147 12.19 -12.07 -4.01
N ILE A 148 11.93 -10.77 -4.06
CA ILE A 148 11.45 -10.00 -2.89
C ILE A 148 9.94 -10.10 -2.69
N ILE A 149 9.17 -10.45 -3.73
CA ILE A 149 7.71 -10.65 -3.67
C ILE A 149 7.35 -12.11 -3.91
N TYR A 150 6.55 -12.66 -2.99
CA TYR A 150 6.10 -14.05 -3.10
C TYR A 150 5.11 -14.24 -4.26
N GLN A 151 5.52 -14.96 -5.29
CA GLN A 151 4.78 -15.06 -6.54
C GLN A 151 3.47 -15.87 -6.46
N TRP A 152 3.29 -16.69 -5.43
CA TRP A 152 2.08 -17.50 -5.22
C TRP A 152 1.12 -16.89 -4.18
N VAL A 153 1.26 -15.59 -3.89
CA VAL A 153 0.49 -14.89 -2.85
C VAL A 153 -1.03 -15.05 -3.02
N TYR A 154 -1.57 -14.98 -4.24
CA TYR A 154 -3.01 -15.14 -4.47
C TYR A 154 -3.50 -16.55 -4.17
N LEU A 155 -2.82 -17.57 -4.71
CA LEU A 155 -3.20 -18.97 -4.55
C LEU A 155 -3.12 -19.40 -3.08
N ARG A 156 -2.07 -18.95 -2.38
CA ARG A 156 -1.85 -19.31 -0.97
C ARG A 156 -2.87 -18.67 -0.02
N ASN A 157 -3.46 -17.54 -0.42
CA ASN A 157 -4.46 -16.81 0.37
C ASN A 157 -5.88 -16.89 -0.23
N LEU A 158 -6.20 -17.92 -1.02
CA LEU A 158 -7.52 -18.05 -1.66
C LEU A 158 -8.70 -17.92 -0.69
N SER A 159 -8.59 -18.53 0.50
CA SER A 159 -9.66 -18.47 1.51
C SER A 159 -9.95 -17.05 1.99
N ALA A 160 -8.99 -16.13 1.91
CA ALA A 160 -9.16 -14.75 2.34
C ALA A 160 -10.15 -13.98 1.44
N TYR A 161 -10.31 -14.40 0.18
CA TYR A 161 -11.30 -13.85 -0.76
C TYR A 161 -12.70 -14.44 -0.61
N GLY A 162 -12.96 -15.15 0.51
CA GLY A 162 -14.22 -15.83 0.79
C GLY A 162 -14.17 -17.29 0.33
N VAL A 163 -14.28 -18.20 1.29
CA VAL A 163 -14.31 -19.66 1.07
C VAL A 163 -15.50 -20.03 0.18
N CYS A 164 -16.67 -19.46 0.45
CA CYS A 164 -17.87 -19.68 -0.35
C CYS A 164 -17.67 -19.18 -1.79
N ALA A 165 -17.06 -18.00 -1.97
CA ALA A 165 -16.82 -17.46 -3.30
C ALA A 165 -15.81 -18.30 -4.09
N MET A 166 -14.68 -18.65 -3.50
CA MET A 166 -13.64 -19.42 -4.20
C MET A 166 -14.06 -20.88 -4.45
N ALA A 167 -14.89 -21.48 -3.59
CA ALA A 167 -15.46 -22.81 -3.84
C ALA A 167 -16.44 -22.82 -5.02
N LEU A 168 -17.16 -21.71 -5.25
CA LEU A 168 -18.22 -21.63 -6.26
C LEU A 168 -17.79 -20.94 -7.56
N VAL A 169 -16.64 -20.27 -7.61
CA VAL A 169 -16.22 -19.53 -8.81
C VAL A 169 -15.98 -20.45 -10.01
N ILE A 170 -15.36 -21.61 -9.85
CA ILE A 170 -15.13 -22.58 -10.94
C ILE A 170 -16.47 -23.11 -11.50
N PRO A 171 -17.40 -23.63 -10.67
CA PRO A 171 -18.76 -23.94 -11.13
C PRO A 171 -19.44 -22.75 -11.82
N GLY A 172 -19.20 -21.53 -11.33
CA GLY A 172 -19.73 -20.28 -11.87
C GLY A 172 -19.26 -19.99 -13.27
N LEU A 173 -17.96 -20.16 -13.50
CA LEU A 173 -17.35 -20.04 -14.83
C LEU A 173 -17.97 -21.06 -15.80
N VAL A 174 -18.09 -22.32 -15.38
CA VAL A 174 -18.63 -23.40 -16.22
C VAL A 174 -20.09 -23.16 -16.60
N LEU A 175 -20.96 -22.81 -15.63
CA LEU A 175 -22.37 -22.56 -15.90
C LEU A 175 -22.59 -21.29 -16.73
N SER A 176 -21.85 -20.23 -16.43
CA SER A 176 -21.90 -18.96 -17.17
C SER A 176 -21.42 -19.12 -18.61
N TRP A 177 -20.41 -19.96 -18.84
CA TRP A 177 -19.93 -20.26 -20.19
C TRP A 177 -20.94 -21.08 -21.00
N ARG A 178 -21.40 -22.21 -20.45
CA ARG A 178 -22.27 -23.16 -21.16
C ARG A 178 -23.67 -22.61 -21.39
N ASN A 179 -24.30 -22.08 -20.33
CA ASN A 179 -25.72 -21.73 -20.32
C ASN A 179 -25.96 -20.22 -20.31
N GLY A 180 -24.90 -19.43 -20.17
CA GLY A 180 -25.04 -17.99 -20.03
C GLY A 180 -25.27 -17.26 -21.33
N ASN A 181 -25.78 -16.04 -21.21
CA ASN A 181 -25.88 -15.11 -22.32
C ASN A 181 -24.49 -14.54 -22.70
N ARG A 182 -24.44 -13.74 -23.77
CA ARG A 182 -23.22 -13.10 -24.27
C ARG A 182 -22.44 -12.36 -23.18
N LEU A 183 -23.12 -11.56 -22.36
CA LEU A 183 -22.52 -10.83 -21.24
C LEU A 183 -21.86 -11.77 -20.22
N GLN A 184 -22.53 -12.88 -19.86
CA GLN A 184 -21.98 -13.87 -18.94
C GLN A 184 -20.74 -14.57 -19.53
N ARG A 185 -20.76 -14.94 -20.81
CA ARG A 185 -19.58 -15.51 -21.48
C ARG A 185 -18.42 -14.52 -21.57
N CYS A 186 -18.72 -13.26 -21.87
CA CYS A 186 -17.73 -12.18 -21.84
C CYS A 186 -17.14 -12.00 -20.43
N THR A 187 -17.99 -12.02 -19.40
CA THR A 187 -17.58 -11.94 -17.99
C THR A 187 -16.64 -13.10 -17.61
N VAL A 188 -16.93 -14.33 -18.06
CA VAL A 188 -16.04 -15.50 -17.87
C VAL A 188 -14.66 -15.24 -18.47
N LEU A 189 -14.61 -14.83 -19.74
CA LEU A 189 -13.34 -14.59 -20.44
C LEU A 189 -12.54 -13.45 -19.78
N VAL A 190 -13.20 -12.34 -19.45
CA VAL A 190 -12.55 -11.20 -18.81
C VAL A 190 -12.03 -11.56 -17.42
N TRP A 191 -12.81 -12.29 -16.61
CA TRP A 191 -12.36 -12.76 -15.30
C TRP A 191 -11.13 -13.65 -15.41
N LEU A 192 -11.12 -14.62 -16.34
CA LEU A 192 -9.98 -15.52 -16.56
C LEU A 192 -8.74 -14.77 -17.04
N LEU A 193 -8.89 -13.90 -18.04
CA LEU A 193 -7.78 -13.12 -18.60
C LEU A 193 -7.15 -12.21 -17.54
N LEU A 194 -7.96 -11.53 -16.74
CA LEU A 194 -7.48 -10.69 -15.66
C LEU A 194 -6.83 -11.49 -14.54
N ALA A 195 -7.43 -12.60 -14.10
CA ALA A 195 -6.84 -13.47 -13.07
C ALA A 195 -5.47 -14.02 -13.52
N ILE A 196 -5.35 -14.44 -14.78
CA ILE A 196 -4.08 -14.89 -15.37
C ILE A 196 -3.09 -13.72 -15.44
N ALA A 197 -3.50 -12.56 -15.98
CA ALA A 197 -2.62 -11.41 -16.11
C ALA A 197 -2.08 -10.96 -14.74
N MET A 198 -2.94 -10.88 -13.72
CA MET A 198 -2.54 -10.56 -12.35
C MET A 198 -1.55 -11.57 -11.79
N GLN A 199 -1.72 -12.87 -12.09
CA GLN A 199 -0.78 -13.92 -11.68
C GLN A 199 0.58 -13.80 -12.38
N GLN A 200 0.65 -13.17 -13.56
CA GLN A 200 1.92 -12.95 -14.30
C GLN A 200 2.66 -11.67 -13.88
N LEU A 201 1.99 -10.69 -13.26
CA LEU A 201 2.64 -9.47 -12.78
C LEU A 201 3.59 -9.78 -11.62
N HIS A 202 4.85 -9.36 -11.66
CA HIS A 202 5.80 -9.63 -10.57
C HIS A 202 5.42 -8.95 -9.24
N PHE A 203 4.79 -7.78 -9.31
CA PHE A 203 4.36 -7.01 -8.14
C PHE A 203 2.96 -7.45 -7.69
N LYS A 204 2.87 -8.06 -6.50
CA LYS A 204 1.64 -8.67 -5.99
C LYS A 204 1.44 -8.37 -4.50
N GLU A 205 0.21 -8.07 -4.14
CA GLU A 205 -0.30 -7.99 -2.77
C GLU A 205 -1.69 -8.62 -2.79
N VAL A 206 -2.09 -9.32 -1.73
CA VAL A 206 -3.38 -10.03 -1.66
C VAL A 206 -4.54 -9.13 -2.07
N ARG A 207 -4.54 -7.86 -1.67
CA ARG A 207 -5.62 -6.93 -2.03
C ARG A 207 -5.80 -6.71 -3.53
N TYR A 208 -4.76 -6.86 -4.36
CA TYR A 208 -4.83 -6.55 -5.78
C TYR A 208 -5.71 -7.50 -6.59
N LEU A 209 -6.13 -8.64 -6.05
CA LEU A 209 -7.12 -9.50 -6.71
C LEU A 209 -8.56 -9.09 -6.37
N SER A 210 -8.77 -8.22 -5.36
CA SER A 210 -10.10 -7.88 -4.83
C SER A 210 -10.96 -7.12 -5.84
N TYR A 211 -10.39 -6.44 -6.83
CA TYR A 211 -11.17 -5.80 -7.89
C TYR A 211 -11.93 -6.80 -8.76
N LEU A 212 -11.58 -8.11 -8.72
CA LEU A 212 -12.38 -9.14 -9.37
C LEU A 212 -13.64 -9.51 -8.58
N ALA A 213 -13.79 -9.09 -7.33
CA ALA A 213 -14.92 -9.44 -6.47
C ALA A 213 -16.30 -9.15 -7.09
N PRO A 214 -16.55 -8.00 -7.78
CA PRO A 214 -17.83 -7.77 -8.44
C PRO A 214 -18.11 -8.76 -9.57
N LEU A 215 -17.11 -9.16 -10.36
CA LEU A 215 -17.27 -10.18 -11.41
C LEU A 215 -17.47 -11.57 -10.81
N THR A 216 -16.72 -11.89 -9.76
CA THR A 216 -16.93 -13.11 -8.96
C THR A 216 -18.38 -13.17 -8.48
N ALA A 217 -18.94 -12.09 -7.93
CA ALA A 217 -20.34 -12.04 -7.53
C ALA A 217 -21.30 -12.38 -8.68
N VAL A 218 -21.08 -11.85 -9.89
CA VAL A 218 -21.89 -12.17 -11.09
C VAL A 218 -21.78 -13.65 -11.47
N LEU A 219 -20.57 -14.22 -11.44
CA LEU A 219 -20.33 -15.63 -11.78
C LEU A 219 -20.96 -16.60 -10.76
N LEU A 220 -21.10 -16.18 -9.51
CA LEU A 220 -21.73 -16.98 -8.44
C LEU A 220 -23.26 -17.09 -8.61
N VAL A 221 -23.91 -16.09 -9.20
CA VAL A 221 -25.39 -16.04 -9.34
C VAL A 221 -25.97 -17.32 -9.97
N PRO A 222 -25.52 -17.81 -11.14
CA PRO A 222 -26.10 -19.00 -11.76
C PRO A 222 -25.92 -20.26 -10.90
N VAL A 223 -24.78 -20.40 -10.22
CA VAL A 223 -24.50 -21.56 -9.35
C VAL A 223 -25.40 -21.54 -8.12
N MET A 224 -25.45 -20.40 -7.43
CA MET A 224 -26.30 -20.25 -6.25
C MET A 224 -27.77 -20.45 -6.61
N THR A 225 -28.22 -19.95 -7.75
CA THR A 225 -29.60 -20.16 -8.23
C THR A 225 -29.89 -21.63 -8.49
N ALA A 226 -28.97 -22.34 -9.14
CA ALA A 226 -29.10 -23.77 -9.42
C ALA A 226 -29.14 -24.58 -8.12
N LEU A 227 -28.19 -24.36 -7.21
CA LEU A 227 -28.10 -25.06 -5.93
C LEU A 227 -29.31 -24.76 -5.04
N TRP A 228 -29.81 -23.52 -5.06
CA TRP A 228 -31.00 -23.13 -4.30
C TRP A 228 -32.24 -23.87 -4.77
N ARG A 229 -32.37 -24.16 -6.07
CA ARG A 229 -33.53 -24.88 -6.61
C ARG A 229 -33.44 -26.39 -6.43
N TRP A 230 -32.24 -26.96 -6.24
CA TRP A 230 -32.05 -28.40 -6.37
C TRP A 230 -32.38 -29.23 -5.13
N ARG A 231 -31.76 -28.95 -3.97
CA ARG A 231 -32.05 -29.65 -2.70
C ARG A 231 -31.90 -28.71 -1.50
N ALA A 232 -32.75 -28.87 -0.49
CA ALA A 232 -32.71 -28.08 0.73
C ALA A 232 -31.33 -28.17 1.44
N LEU A 233 -30.70 -29.35 1.41
CA LEU A 233 -29.36 -29.57 1.96
C LEU A 233 -28.31 -28.61 1.38
N TYR A 234 -28.33 -28.34 0.07
CA TYR A 234 -27.36 -27.41 -0.53
C TYR A 234 -27.56 -25.97 -0.08
N ARG A 235 -28.80 -25.57 0.24
CA ARG A 235 -29.06 -24.26 0.84
C ARG A 235 -28.39 -24.15 2.20
N VAL A 236 -28.53 -25.18 3.04
CA VAL A 236 -27.89 -25.24 4.36
C VAL A 236 -26.37 -25.17 4.23
N LEU A 237 -25.77 -25.92 3.30
CA LEU A 237 -24.33 -25.90 3.09
C LEU A 237 -23.81 -24.53 2.62
N ILE A 238 -24.47 -23.88 1.66
CA ILE A 238 -24.07 -22.52 1.22
C ILE A 238 -24.22 -21.51 2.35
N MET A 239 -25.32 -21.59 3.12
CA MET A 239 -25.52 -20.71 4.27
C MET A 239 -24.46 -20.93 5.34
N ALA A 240 -24.08 -22.18 5.62
CA ALA A 240 -23.00 -22.49 6.56
C ALA A 240 -21.66 -21.91 6.09
N LEU A 241 -21.29 -22.08 4.82
CA LEU A 241 -20.07 -21.48 4.26
C LEU A 241 -20.10 -19.94 4.33
N LEU A 242 -21.25 -19.34 4.00
CA LEU A 242 -21.42 -17.89 4.08
C LEU A 242 -21.30 -17.38 5.52
N LEU A 243 -21.82 -18.12 6.50
CA LEU A 243 -21.68 -17.77 7.92
C LEU A 243 -20.22 -17.86 8.39
N VAL A 244 -19.45 -18.84 7.91
CA VAL A 244 -18.00 -18.92 8.17
C VAL A 244 -17.29 -17.69 7.60
N ASP A 245 -17.57 -17.33 6.34
CA ASP A 245 -16.97 -16.15 5.70
C ASP A 245 -17.34 -14.86 6.44
N LEU A 246 -18.62 -14.67 6.76
CA LEU A 246 -19.09 -13.49 7.49
C LEU A 246 -18.52 -13.43 8.90
N SER A 247 -18.38 -14.56 9.59
CA SER A 247 -17.75 -14.60 10.92
C SER A 247 -16.28 -14.18 10.83
N ALA A 248 -15.52 -14.74 9.90
CA ALA A 248 -14.11 -14.40 9.71
C ALA A 248 -13.93 -12.92 9.31
N ALA A 249 -14.74 -12.44 8.37
CA ALA A 249 -14.74 -11.06 7.93
C ALA A 249 -15.14 -10.10 9.06
N SER A 250 -16.13 -10.47 9.88
CA SER A 250 -16.56 -9.66 11.03
C SER A 250 -15.50 -9.61 12.13
N THR A 251 -14.80 -10.72 12.37
CA THR A 251 -13.64 -10.73 13.29
C THR A 251 -12.53 -9.81 12.81
N GLU A 252 -12.27 -9.77 11.49
CA GLU A 252 -11.31 -8.84 10.92
C GLU A 252 -11.80 -7.39 11.03
N ALA A 253 -13.07 -7.13 10.71
CA ALA A 253 -13.68 -5.80 10.81
C ALA A 253 -13.65 -5.24 12.25
N ALA A 254 -13.90 -6.08 13.24
CA ALA A 254 -13.90 -5.70 14.66
C ALA A 254 -12.55 -5.17 15.15
N ARG A 255 -11.45 -5.43 14.42
CA ARG A 255 -10.11 -4.99 14.80
C ARG A 255 -9.90 -3.49 14.73
N ILE A 256 -10.73 -2.76 13.99
CA ILE A 256 -10.72 -1.30 14.05
C ILE A 256 -11.00 -0.77 15.47
N ALA A 257 -11.49 -1.63 16.39
CA ALA A 257 -11.63 -1.31 17.80
C ALA A 257 -10.33 -1.47 18.62
N ASN A 258 -9.32 -2.21 18.14
CA ASN A 258 -8.05 -2.41 18.84
C ASN A 258 -7.29 -1.06 18.93
N PRO A 259 -6.76 -0.69 20.11
CA PRO A 259 -6.00 0.55 20.31
C PRO A 259 -4.90 0.80 19.27
N PHE A 260 -4.23 -0.26 18.80
CA PHE A 260 -3.21 -0.15 17.77
C PHE A 260 -3.70 0.60 16.52
N TYR A 261 -4.88 0.24 16.00
CA TYR A 261 -5.43 0.85 14.79
C TYR A 261 -6.06 2.22 15.03
N ARG A 262 -6.36 2.58 16.28
CA ARG A 262 -7.02 3.84 16.62
C ARG A 262 -6.05 4.94 17.00
N SER A 263 -5.01 4.62 17.76
CA SER A 263 -4.20 5.64 18.42
C SER A 263 -2.70 5.47 18.20
N GLN A 264 -2.17 4.29 17.86
CA GLN A 264 -0.72 4.07 17.84
C GLN A 264 0.06 5.08 16.99
N VAL A 265 -0.43 5.35 15.77
CA VAL A 265 0.20 6.30 14.84
C VAL A 265 0.02 7.74 15.33
N SER A 266 -1.20 8.10 15.75
CA SER A 266 -1.49 9.46 16.23
C SER A 266 -0.77 9.78 17.54
N ASP A 267 -0.56 8.77 18.40
CA ASP A 267 0.12 8.90 19.69
C ASP A 267 1.61 9.10 19.47
N PHE A 268 2.22 8.34 18.54
CA PHE A 268 3.62 8.54 18.15
C PHE A 268 3.85 9.95 17.56
N LEU A 269 2.93 10.41 16.71
CA LEU A 269 3.02 11.73 16.06
C LEU A 269 2.44 12.87 16.90
N ARG A 270 1.96 12.61 18.13
CA ARG A 270 1.28 13.62 18.97
C ARG A 270 2.20 14.78 19.36
N ALA A 271 3.49 14.51 19.48
CA ALA A 271 4.51 15.50 19.83
C ALA A 271 4.87 16.45 18.67
N LEU A 272 4.32 16.23 17.47
CA LEU A 272 4.51 17.15 16.36
C LEU A 272 3.85 18.51 16.68
N PRO A 273 4.57 19.63 16.52
CA PRO A 273 4.06 20.96 16.83
C PRO A 273 2.98 21.37 15.80
N PRO A 274 1.93 22.11 16.20
CA PRO A 274 0.93 22.59 15.26
C PRO A 274 1.55 23.40 14.12
N ALA A 275 1.16 23.14 12.86
CA ALA A 275 1.73 23.80 11.69
C ALA A 275 1.62 25.34 11.72
N SER A 276 0.61 25.89 12.40
CA SER A 276 0.42 27.34 12.55
C SER A 276 1.47 28.02 13.45
N GLN A 277 2.14 27.26 14.32
CA GLN A 277 3.12 27.78 15.28
C GLN A 277 4.54 27.28 15.00
N PHE A 278 4.68 26.30 14.10
CA PHE A 278 5.96 25.68 13.78
C PHE A 278 6.70 26.46 12.69
N THR A 279 7.89 26.95 13.02
CA THR A 279 8.78 27.69 12.11
C THR A 279 10.01 26.89 11.67
N GLY A 280 10.30 25.77 12.34
CA GLY A 280 11.43 24.91 12.03
C GLY A 280 11.19 23.96 10.85
N LYS A 281 12.05 22.96 10.73
CA LYS A 281 11.90 21.85 9.79
C LYS A 281 11.75 20.50 10.50
N ILE A 282 11.01 19.61 9.87
CA ILE A 282 10.85 18.20 10.21
C ILE A 282 11.71 17.42 9.22
N VAL A 283 12.78 16.81 9.71
CA VAL A 283 13.66 15.96 8.92
C VAL A 283 13.30 14.51 9.17
N MET A 284 13.05 13.75 8.11
CA MET A 284 12.68 12.35 8.19
C MET A 284 13.69 11.50 7.41
N THR A 285 14.30 10.52 8.06
CA THR A 285 15.34 9.69 7.42
C THR A 285 14.75 8.61 6.53
N GLU A 286 13.70 7.94 7.01
CA GLU A 286 12.99 6.89 6.27
C GLU A 286 11.51 6.88 6.64
N ARG A 287 10.72 6.10 5.90
CA ARG A 287 9.28 5.93 6.21
C ARG A 287 9.09 5.26 7.57
N LEU A 288 8.10 5.72 8.35
CA LEU A 288 7.74 5.08 9.61
C LEU A 288 7.05 3.75 9.35
N SER A 289 7.24 2.78 10.24
CA SER A 289 6.68 1.43 10.11
C SER A 289 6.05 0.97 11.42
N PHE A 290 4.72 0.89 11.44
CA PHE A 290 3.97 0.37 12.58
C PHE A 290 3.47 -1.04 12.27
N VAL A 291 4.02 -2.03 12.96
CA VAL A 291 3.65 -3.44 12.80
C VAL A 291 2.54 -3.79 13.79
N SER A 292 1.44 -4.32 13.27
CA SER A 292 0.31 -4.75 14.09
C SER A 292 0.71 -5.93 14.99
N PRO A 293 0.28 -5.98 16.26
CA PRO A 293 0.67 -7.03 17.21
C PRO A 293 0.12 -8.43 16.85
N GLU A 294 -0.85 -8.52 15.95
CA GLU A 294 -1.49 -9.78 15.57
C GLU A 294 -0.57 -10.66 14.69
N ARG A 295 -0.35 -11.89 15.14
CA ARG A 295 0.54 -12.87 14.49
C ARG A 295 0.13 -13.28 13.06
N SER A 296 -1.16 -13.27 12.74
CA SER A 296 -1.70 -13.90 11.51
C SER A 296 -1.70 -13.01 10.25
N ALA A 297 -0.55 -12.60 9.71
CA ALA A 297 -0.52 -11.89 8.43
C ALA A 297 -0.77 -12.83 7.22
N PHE A 298 -1.35 -12.32 6.12
CA PHE A 298 -1.51 -13.09 4.88
C PHE A 298 -0.16 -13.56 4.35
N PHE A 299 -0.09 -14.85 4.00
CA PHE A 299 1.16 -15.52 3.71
C PHE A 299 1.82 -14.91 2.46
N GLY A 300 3.08 -14.47 2.61
CA GLY A 300 3.84 -13.88 1.51
C GLY A 300 3.35 -12.50 1.07
N ASP A 301 2.37 -11.91 1.76
CA ASP A 301 2.02 -10.51 1.57
C ASP A 301 3.01 -9.61 2.30
N ARG A 302 3.76 -8.85 1.52
CA ARG A 302 4.91 -8.07 2.00
C ARG A 302 4.54 -7.01 3.04
N TYR A 303 3.35 -6.42 2.93
CA TYR A 303 2.96 -5.22 3.69
C TYR A 303 1.68 -5.38 4.52
N HIS A 304 0.99 -6.52 4.44
CA HIS A 304 -0.21 -6.77 5.23
C HIS A 304 0.01 -6.54 6.73
N ARG A 305 -0.84 -5.74 7.41
CA ARG A 305 -0.67 -5.37 8.83
C ARG A 305 0.62 -4.60 9.16
N ILE A 306 1.19 -3.90 8.18
CA ILE A 306 2.23 -2.91 8.39
C ILE A 306 1.69 -1.58 7.90
N THR A 307 1.52 -0.63 8.81
CA THR A 307 1.16 0.74 8.46
C THR A 307 2.44 1.52 8.22
N ASN A 308 2.73 1.80 6.95
CA ASN A 308 3.85 2.65 6.57
C ASN A 308 3.38 4.10 6.39
N ILE A 309 4.04 5.04 7.06
CA ILE A 309 3.76 6.48 6.94
C ILE A 309 4.95 7.17 6.27
N ILE A 310 4.69 7.91 5.21
CA ILE A 310 5.70 8.71 4.49
C ILE A 310 5.62 10.19 4.87
N ASP A 311 6.68 10.93 4.56
CA ASP A 311 6.84 12.36 4.80
C ASP A 311 5.66 13.19 4.24
N ASP A 312 5.24 12.88 3.00
CA ASP A 312 4.13 13.57 2.35
C ASP A 312 2.78 13.38 3.08
N GLN A 313 2.56 12.22 3.72
CA GLN A 313 1.36 11.98 4.50
C GLN A 313 1.37 12.81 5.79
N ILE A 314 2.53 12.90 6.47
CA ILE A 314 2.69 13.75 7.66
C ILE A 314 2.42 15.21 7.27
N ARG A 315 3.05 15.67 6.18
CA ARG A 315 2.88 17.02 5.65
C ARG A 315 1.40 17.36 5.40
N LEU A 316 0.71 16.53 4.63
CA LEU A 316 -0.68 16.78 4.24
C LEU A 316 -1.67 16.64 5.41
N LEU A 317 -1.46 15.67 6.30
CA LEU A 317 -2.37 15.44 7.44
C LEU A 317 -2.24 16.50 8.53
N TYR A 318 -1.03 17.00 8.76
CA TYR A 318 -0.75 17.99 9.81
C TYR A 318 -0.70 19.43 9.28
N GLY A 319 -0.81 19.62 7.96
CA GLY A 319 -0.89 20.94 7.33
C GLY A 319 0.44 21.68 7.22
N TYR A 320 1.56 20.97 7.22
CA TYR A 320 2.89 21.58 7.02
C TYR A 320 3.11 22.00 5.58
N ARG A 321 3.94 23.02 5.39
CA ARG A 321 4.40 23.44 4.06
C ARG A 321 5.39 22.43 3.47
N ALA A 322 5.54 22.44 2.15
CA ALA A 322 6.45 21.54 1.44
C ALA A 322 7.93 21.73 1.81
N ASP A 323 8.33 22.94 2.20
CA ASP A 323 9.69 23.26 2.64
C ASP A 323 9.95 22.87 4.11
N GLN A 324 8.90 22.58 4.88
CA GLN A 324 9.01 22.22 6.30
C GLN A 324 9.22 20.73 6.54
N VAL A 325 8.82 19.85 5.64
CA VAL A 325 8.99 18.39 5.81
C VAL A 325 9.98 17.91 4.77
N ILE A 326 11.17 17.52 5.22
CA ILE A 326 12.30 17.17 4.37
C ILE A 326 12.63 15.70 4.57
N ARG A 327 12.59 14.93 3.49
CA ARG A 327 13.13 13.57 3.49
C ARG A 327 14.63 13.58 3.23
N PHE A 328 15.39 13.08 4.19
CA PHE A 328 16.84 12.96 4.08
C PHE A 328 17.20 11.58 3.54
N ARG A 329 17.62 11.51 2.27
CA ARG A 329 17.80 10.23 1.55
C ARG A 329 19.02 9.43 2.01
N ASP A 330 20.06 10.11 2.45
CA ASP A 330 21.29 9.48 2.90
C ASP A 330 21.37 9.59 4.42
N ARG A 331 20.88 8.58 5.14
CA ARG A 331 20.97 8.55 6.60
C ARG A 331 22.41 8.69 7.07
N GLU A 332 23.39 8.29 6.26
CA GLU A 332 24.79 8.39 6.61
C GLU A 332 25.35 9.82 6.45
N ALA A 333 24.64 10.73 5.78
CA ALA A 333 25.05 12.13 5.73
C ALA A 333 24.40 12.99 6.83
N LEU A 334 23.61 12.38 7.73
CA LEU A 334 22.84 13.10 8.73
C LEU A 334 23.73 13.52 9.90
N ALA A 335 23.88 14.84 10.09
CA ALA A 335 24.81 15.40 11.08
C ALA A 335 24.13 16.45 11.97
N ALA A 336 24.62 16.63 13.19
CA ALA A 336 24.02 17.53 14.18
C ALA A 336 23.98 19.01 13.72
N GLU A 337 24.97 19.44 12.94
CA GLU A 337 25.13 20.81 12.45
C GLU A 337 24.07 21.20 11.42
N GLN A 338 23.32 20.23 10.90
CA GLN A 338 22.21 20.47 9.98
C GLN A 338 20.94 20.94 10.68
N PHE A 339 20.91 21.01 12.01
CA PHE A 339 19.71 21.28 12.80
C PHE A 339 19.85 22.53 13.67
N GLU A 340 18.74 23.26 13.81
CA GLU A 340 18.60 24.36 14.75
C GLU A 340 17.70 23.95 15.94
N PRO A 341 17.85 24.59 17.11
CA PRO A 341 16.94 24.34 18.23
C PRO A 341 15.48 24.56 17.82
N GLY A 342 14.62 23.57 18.11
CA GLY A 342 13.21 23.55 17.71
C GLY A 342 12.92 22.75 16.45
N ASP A 343 13.92 22.38 15.65
CA ASP A 343 13.75 21.44 14.54
C ASP A 343 13.33 20.06 15.06
N VAL A 344 12.64 19.29 14.22
CA VAL A 344 12.17 17.94 14.57
C VAL A 344 12.89 16.91 13.72
N LEU A 345 13.34 15.84 14.35
CA LEU A 345 13.89 14.66 13.70
C LEU A 345 12.94 13.48 13.88
N ILE A 346 12.51 12.91 12.76
CA ILE A 346 11.86 11.61 12.68
C ILE A 346 12.92 10.62 12.15
N PHE A 347 13.60 9.97 13.07
CA PHE A 347 14.66 9.02 12.73
C PHE A 347 14.09 7.61 12.67
N VAL A 348 14.41 6.90 11.61
CA VAL A 348 14.06 5.49 11.36
C VAL A 348 15.29 4.80 10.79
N ASN A 349 15.69 3.68 11.41
CA ASN A 349 16.86 2.93 10.96
C ASN A 349 16.55 1.70 10.08
N ASP A 350 15.30 1.27 10.01
CA ASP A 350 14.89 0.15 9.17
C ASP A 350 13.39 0.27 8.83
N VAL A 351 12.95 -0.35 7.73
CA VAL A 351 11.56 -0.30 7.27
C VAL A 351 10.96 -1.69 7.33
N ALA A 352 9.82 -1.83 8.01
CA ALA A 352 9.19 -3.12 8.15
C ALA A 352 8.63 -3.60 6.80
N ALA A 353 9.09 -4.77 6.39
CA ALA A 353 8.54 -5.53 5.28
C ALA A 353 8.64 -7.03 5.56
N ARG A 354 7.89 -7.86 4.82
CA ARG A 354 8.07 -9.32 4.82
C ARG A 354 8.72 -9.75 3.52
N VAL A 355 9.93 -10.31 3.61
CA VAL A 355 10.70 -10.74 2.44
C VAL A 355 11.05 -12.23 2.56
N PRO A 356 11.31 -12.92 1.44
CA PRO A 356 11.75 -14.31 1.49
C PRO A 356 13.10 -14.51 2.21
N PRO A 357 13.32 -15.68 2.86
CA PRO A 357 12.38 -16.80 2.98
C PRO A 357 11.20 -16.46 3.92
N ILE A 358 9.97 -16.64 3.43
CA ILE A 358 8.76 -16.35 4.20
C ILE A 358 8.60 -17.41 5.28
N ALA A 359 8.84 -17.02 6.53
CA ALA A 359 8.66 -17.89 7.68
C ALA A 359 7.19 -18.33 7.82
N ALA A 360 6.96 -19.48 8.46
CA ALA A 360 5.61 -20.01 8.66
C ALA A 360 4.71 -19.07 9.48
N ASP A 361 5.30 -18.28 10.38
CA ASP A 361 4.65 -17.24 11.17
C ASP A 361 4.56 -15.88 10.44
N ASN A 362 5.18 -15.77 9.26
CA ASN A 362 5.17 -14.58 8.41
C ASN A 362 5.63 -13.31 9.15
N ARG A 363 6.70 -13.42 9.97
CA ARG A 363 7.32 -12.28 10.66
C ARG A 363 7.94 -11.25 9.72
N THR A 364 8.11 -10.02 10.21
CA THR A 364 8.76 -8.93 9.45
C THR A 364 10.28 -9.11 9.40
N THR A 365 10.95 -8.27 8.61
CA THR A 365 12.40 -8.20 8.43
C THR A 365 13.12 -7.36 9.48
N LEU A 366 12.35 -6.68 10.35
CA LEU A 366 12.90 -5.81 11.37
C LEU A 366 13.89 -6.59 12.25
N GLN A 367 15.09 -6.04 12.38
CA GLN A 367 16.14 -6.59 13.23
C GLN A 367 15.93 -6.15 14.70
N ASP A 368 16.62 -6.82 15.62
CA ASP A 368 16.53 -6.51 17.06
C ASP A 368 16.93 -5.06 17.41
N HIS A 369 17.74 -4.43 16.56
CA HIS A 369 18.17 -3.05 16.71
C HIS A 369 17.23 -2.03 16.00
N PHE A 370 16.07 -2.45 15.50
CA PHE A 370 15.10 -1.53 14.90
C PHE A 370 14.71 -0.43 15.90
N ALA A 371 14.77 0.80 15.42
CA ALA A 371 14.39 2.00 16.13
C ALA A 371 13.71 2.98 15.17
N GLN A 372 12.55 3.47 15.59
CA GLN A 372 11.97 4.70 15.07
C GLN A 372 11.70 5.65 16.21
N LEU A 373 12.03 6.93 16.04
CA LEU A 373 11.88 7.93 17.08
C LEU A 373 11.48 9.27 16.50
N LEU A 374 10.81 10.05 17.34
CA LEU A 374 10.49 11.44 17.10
C LEU A 374 11.14 12.24 18.23
N GLY A 375 12.02 13.17 17.85
CA GLY A 375 12.66 14.07 18.80
C GLY A 375 12.77 15.50 18.31
N THR A 376 12.81 16.43 19.27
CA THR A 376 13.00 17.86 19.00
C THR A 376 14.44 18.24 19.30
N ALA A 377 15.10 18.92 18.37
CA ALA A 377 16.43 19.44 18.52
C ALA A 377 16.45 20.51 19.63
N GLU A 378 17.38 20.38 20.55
CA GLU A 378 17.63 21.33 21.62
C GLU A 378 19.12 21.45 21.88
N ARG A 379 19.50 22.59 22.44
CA ARG A 379 20.87 22.87 22.83
C ARG A 379 21.07 22.40 24.25
N ILE A 380 21.88 21.36 24.42
CA ILE A 380 22.22 20.81 25.73
C ILE A 380 23.64 21.20 26.10
N ARG A 381 23.89 21.28 27.40
CA ARG A 381 25.25 21.40 27.95
C ARG A 381 25.62 20.10 28.64
N LEU A 382 26.71 19.48 28.25
CA LEU A 382 27.29 18.33 28.93
C LEU A 382 28.41 18.81 29.85
N LEU A 383 28.43 18.33 31.09
CA LEU A 383 29.45 18.63 32.10
C LEU A 383 30.19 17.35 32.43
N ARG A 384 31.52 17.41 32.48
CA ARG A 384 32.32 16.23 32.84
C ARG A 384 32.20 15.93 34.33
N GLU A 385 31.80 14.71 34.67
CA GLU A 385 31.68 14.20 36.03
C GLU A 385 32.47 12.87 36.13
N GLY A 386 33.75 12.99 36.48
CA GLY A 386 34.70 11.87 36.43
C GLY A 386 34.99 11.42 35.00
N ASP A 387 34.73 10.15 34.71
CA ASP A 387 34.97 9.51 33.41
C ASP A 387 33.75 9.54 32.48
N ARG A 388 32.70 10.28 32.82
CA ARG A 388 31.49 10.43 32.01
C ARG A 388 31.09 11.89 31.88
N TYR A 389 30.30 12.19 30.87
CA TYR A 389 29.63 13.48 30.72
C TYR A 389 28.19 13.35 31.21
N ARG A 390 27.75 14.29 32.02
CA ARG A 390 26.38 14.41 32.52
C ARG A 390 25.66 15.57 31.83
N VAL A 391 24.38 15.39 31.51
CA VAL A 391 23.54 16.48 31.01
C VAL A 391 23.31 17.53 32.12
N SER A 392 23.61 18.79 31.82
CA SER A 392 23.36 19.93 32.70
C SER A 392 21.86 20.23 32.72
N GLY A 393 21.18 19.72 33.75
CA GLY A 393 19.75 19.90 33.97
C GLY A 393 19.07 18.56 34.20
N ALA A 394 18.10 18.51 35.12
CA ALA A 394 17.33 17.30 35.35
C ALA A 394 16.43 17.06 34.13
N SER A 395 16.71 16.00 33.37
CA SER A 395 15.80 15.53 32.35
C SER A 395 15.58 14.03 32.48
N ALA A 396 14.31 13.64 32.67
CA ALA A 396 13.93 12.23 32.72
C ALA A 396 13.77 11.61 31.32
N GLN A 397 13.87 12.42 30.26
CA GLN A 397 13.64 11.97 28.89
C GLN A 397 14.95 11.54 28.22
N PRO A 398 14.91 10.51 27.38
CA PRO A 398 16.09 10.13 26.61
C PRO A 398 16.42 11.19 25.55
N LEU A 399 17.71 11.40 25.35
CA LEU A 399 18.30 12.27 24.35
C LEU A 399 19.02 11.42 23.31
N MET A 400 19.01 11.88 22.06
CA MET A 400 19.81 11.33 20.99
C MET A 400 20.86 12.35 20.53
N LEU A 401 22.10 11.90 20.35
CA LEU A 401 23.15 12.67 19.70
C LEU A 401 23.40 12.11 18.31
N LEU A 402 23.49 13.02 17.33
CA LEU A 402 23.97 12.72 15.99
C LEU A 402 25.48 12.95 15.92
N ARG A 403 26.09 12.31 14.94
CA ARG A 403 27.50 12.52 14.57
C ARG A 403 27.77 13.95 14.12
N ALA A 404 29.02 14.37 14.21
CA ALA A 404 29.54 15.52 13.48
C ALA A 404 29.68 15.18 11.99
N ASN A 405 29.71 16.22 11.15
CA ASN A 405 29.88 16.06 9.72
C ASN A 405 31.19 15.31 9.38
N GLY A 406 31.10 14.23 8.60
CA GLY A 406 32.24 13.42 8.16
C GLY A 406 32.67 12.27 9.09
N SER A 407 32.03 12.08 10.25
CA SER A 407 32.16 10.83 11.03
C SER A 407 31.23 9.74 10.48
N ASP A 408 31.56 8.45 10.63
CA ASP A 408 30.73 7.29 10.25
C ASP A 408 29.98 6.64 11.42
N ALA A 409 30.05 7.23 12.61
CA ALA A 409 29.43 6.66 13.79
C ALA A 409 27.89 6.70 13.75
N GLN A 410 27.28 5.67 14.35
CA GLN A 410 25.82 5.60 14.51
C GLN A 410 25.36 6.54 15.62
N PRO A 411 24.13 7.10 15.52
CA PRO A 411 23.57 7.90 16.60
C PRO A 411 23.50 7.14 17.92
N ILE A 412 23.71 7.85 19.02
CA ILE A 412 23.63 7.28 20.37
C ILE A 412 22.42 7.84 21.11
N VAL A 413 21.78 6.99 21.90
CA VAL A 413 20.67 7.36 22.77
C VAL A 413 21.11 7.16 24.22
N PHE A 414 20.89 8.17 25.07
CA PHE A 414 21.26 8.17 26.49
C PHE A 414 20.25 9.01 27.28
N THR A 415 20.30 8.96 28.62
CA THR A 415 19.34 9.69 29.47
C THR A 415 20.04 10.74 30.31
N GLU A 416 21.03 10.34 31.11
CA GLU A 416 21.72 11.24 32.03
C GLU A 416 23.22 11.34 31.74
N PHE A 417 23.85 10.21 31.40
CA PHE A 417 25.29 10.12 31.19
C PHE A 417 25.64 9.60 29.79
N VAL A 418 26.73 10.11 29.23
CA VAL A 418 27.35 9.65 27.99
C VAL A 418 28.85 9.44 28.19
N GLU A 419 29.40 8.40 27.60
CA GLU A 419 30.83 8.10 27.73
C GLU A 419 31.68 8.98 26.79
N PRO A 420 32.88 9.44 27.20
CA PRO A 420 33.77 10.19 26.33
C PRO A 420 34.19 9.43 25.06
N SER A 421 34.25 8.09 25.12
CA SER A 421 34.46 7.22 23.96
C SER A 421 33.39 7.42 22.90
N GLN A 422 32.11 7.43 23.29
CA GLN A 422 30.99 7.60 22.38
C GLN A 422 30.98 9.00 21.74
N LEU A 423 31.37 10.04 22.48
CA LEU A 423 31.51 11.40 21.93
C LEU A 423 32.67 11.51 20.94
N ARG A 424 33.79 10.80 21.19
CA ARG A 424 34.90 10.69 20.22
C ARG A 424 34.49 9.96 18.96
N ASP A 425 33.75 8.86 19.08
CA ASP A 425 33.26 8.09 17.94
C ASP A 425 32.36 8.97 17.03
N LEU A 426 31.50 9.78 17.65
CA LEU A 426 30.68 10.77 16.96
C LEU A 426 31.46 12.00 16.45
N ALA A 427 32.76 12.10 16.71
CA ALA A 427 33.62 13.25 16.43
C ALA A 427 33.08 14.58 16.99
N LEU A 428 32.44 14.53 18.16
CA LEU A 428 31.88 15.71 18.85
C LEU A 428 32.84 16.30 19.91
N ASP A 429 33.77 15.50 20.43
CA ASP A 429 34.78 15.91 21.42
C ASP A 429 35.96 14.95 21.43
N ASP A 430 37.17 15.45 21.69
CA ASP A 430 38.39 14.64 21.79
C ASP A 430 38.54 13.94 23.17
N GLY A 431 37.60 14.15 24.08
CA GLY A 431 37.56 13.55 25.42
C GLY A 431 38.27 14.36 26.51
N HIS A 432 38.63 15.61 26.24
CA HIS A 432 39.38 16.47 27.15
C HIS A 432 38.57 17.65 27.71
N SER A 433 37.43 17.97 27.11
CA SER A 433 36.62 19.12 27.49
C SER A 433 35.99 18.95 28.87
N GLN A 434 35.94 20.03 29.67
CA GLN A 434 35.24 20.03 30.96
C GLN A 434 33.74 20.29 30.81
N SER A 435 33.36 21.02 29.76
CA SER A 435 31.97 21.19 29.36
C SER A 435 31.85 21.31 27.85
N LEU A 436 30.79 20.75 27.29
CA LEU A 436 30.46 20.80 25.87
C LEU A 436 29.06 21.36 25.69
N GLU A 437 28.84 22.10 24.61
CA GLU A 437 27.52 22.58 24.22
C GLU A 437 27.22 22.05 22.83
N LEU A 438 26.16 21.24 22.72
CA LEU A 438 25.87 20.43 21.53
C LEU A 438 24.38 20.47 21.23
N ILE A 439 24.00 20.20 19.98
CA ILE A 439 22.61 19.92 19.61
C ILE A 439 22.33 18.45 19.88
N ALA A 440 21.30 18.19 20.69
CA ALA A 440 20.77 16.85 20.94
C ALA A 440 19.27 16.83 20.62
N PHE A 441 18.73 15.64 20.40
CA PHE A 441 17.31 15.45 20.11
C PHE A 441 16.63 14.87 21.33
N ARG A 442 15.78 15.68 21.96
CA ARG A 442 14.90 15.26 23.04
C ARG A 442 13.84 14.33 22.49
N ILE A 443 13.88 13.06 22.86
CA ILE A 443 12.99 12.04 22.30
C ILE A 443 11.63 12.12 23.01
N HIS A 444 10.58 12.36 22.21
CA HIS A 444 9.19 12.39 22.67
C HIS A 444 8.45 11.08 22.40
N ALA A 445 8.84 10.36 21.35
CA ALA A 445 8.30 9.04 21.05
C ALA A 445 9.40 8.13 20.53
N TYR A 446 9.38 6.87 20.96
CA TYR A 446 10.33 5.85 20.57
C TYR A 446 9.60 4.53 20.37
N CYS A 447 9.85 3.86 19.25
CA CYS A 447 9.42 2.48 19.05
C CYS A 447 10.60 1.60 18.67
N ASN A 448 10.56 0.37 19.16
CA ASN A 448 11.44 -0.71 18.77
C ASN A 448 10.59 -1.97 18.44
N ILE A 449 11.25 -3.11 18.27
CA ILE A 449 10.56 -4.39 17.98
C ILE A 449 9.56 -4.82 19.06
N THR A 450 9.71 -4.33 20.30
CA THR A 450 8.87 -4.73 21.44
C THR A 450 7.64 -3.85 21.61
N GLY A 451 7.66 -2.63 21.07
CA GLY A 451 6.55 -1.69 21.16
C GLY A 451 6.98 -0.24 21.08
N CYS A 452 6.01 0.65 21.34
CA CYS A 452 6.20 2.09 21.33
C CYS A 452 6.00 2.68 22.73
N GLN A 453 6.77 3.71 23.03
CA GLN A 453 6.71 4.49 24.26
C GLN A 453 6.68 5.98 23.91
N THR A 454 5.95 6.76 24.71
CA THR A 454 5.88 8.22 24.60
C THR A 454 6.39 8.84 25.88
N PHE A 455 7.16 9.91 25.76
CA PHE A 455 7.71 10.67 26.86
C PHE A 455 7.03 12.05 26.89
N PRO A 456 6.52 12.48 28.06
CA PRO A 456 5.69 13.68 28.21
C PRO A 456 6.48 14.97 28.05
#